data_AF-A0A1Z4ES84-F1
#
_entry.id   AF-A0A1Z4ES84-F1
#
_cell.length_a   1.000
_cell.length_b   1.000
_cell.length_c   1.000
_cell.angle_alpha   90.00
_cell.angle_beta   90.00
_cell.angle_gamma   90.00
#
_symmetry.space_group_name_H-M   'P 1'
#
loop_
_entity.id
_entity.type
_entity.pdbx_description
1 polymer ?
#
loop_
_entity_poly.entity_id
_entity_poly.type
_entity_poly.pdbx_seq_one_letter_code
_entity_poly.pdbx_strand_id
1 'polypeptide(L)'
;MVTARALDPRRWRRSTHVLLAVAVVLAIAALVLVASLTTGAATSRQLQGADPEPVLVTPKPGVVPVSDSAPVPTADGLAQALDKALADPALAMFTGRVTDALTGRELWQQGSTVPMVPASTNKVLTAAAALISLERDAKLTTSVVADTAGQRGLVTLVGGGDPILSAAPVGTDTWYRDAARISDLADQVRKSGVTVTSITVDISRFGGPSMAPGWDPADIDGGDVAPIQAVMLDAGRTQPTDYDSRRSTTPALDAGRALATALGADPDTVRLDTAPPTAKSIASVQSAPLMERLREMMNASDNVMAETIGREVALASGRPQTFYGTVDAVTSQLRSAGIDLTGLTLRDSSGLSVDDRVTARTLDEVIGAAAGPDQPKLRPLLDVLPIAGGSGTLSERFVLQNQTSAGWLRAKTGSLTGVNTLAGVVTDISGRVLTFTLMQNQATAPTARNAVDNTAAVLRSCGCS
;
A
#
# COMPACT_ATOMS: atom_id res chain seq x y z
N MET A 1 -67.72 72.97 -30.28
CA MET A 1 -66.25 73.02 -30.11
C MET A 1 -65.92 72.43 -28.75
N VAL A 2 -65.55 71.15 -28.69
CA VAL A 2 -65.08 70.51 -27.45
C VAL A 2 -63.69 69.96 -27.74
N THR A 3 -62.68 70.62 -27.18
CA THR A 3 -61.27 70.27 -27.27
C THR A 3 -60.96 69.14 -26.29
N ALA A 4 -60.36 68.06 -26.81
CA ALA A 4 -59.93 66.90 -26.05
C ALA A 4 -58.74 67.23 -25.14
N ARG A 5 -58.85 66.92 -23.84
CA ARG A 5 -57.70 66.80 -22.93
C ARG A 5 -57.11 65.41 -23.11
N ALA A 6 -55.92 65.34 -23.70
CA ALA A 6 -55.13 64.11 -23.79
C ALA A 6 -54.75 63.62 -22.38
N LEU A 7 -55.06 62.36 -22.07
CA LEU A 7 -54.55 61.67 -20.88
C LEU A 7 -53.13 61.19 -21.18
N ASP A 8 -52.16 61.63 -20.37
CA ASP A 8 -50.74 61.28 -20.46
C ASP A 8 -50.52 59.77 -20.17
N PRO A 9 -49.97 58.97 -21.11
CA PRO A 9 -49.77 57.53 -20.95
C PRO A 9 -48.72 57.14 -19.90
N ARG A 10 -47.96 58.10 -19.35
CA ARG A 10 -46.82 57.80 -18.46
C ARG A 10 -47.20 57.55 -17.00
N ARG A 11 -48.41 57.92 -16.55
CA ARG A 11 -48.85 57.70 -15.16
C ARG A 11 -49.32 56.26 -14.88
N TRP A 12 -49.81 55.53 -15.87
CA TRP A 12 -50.41 54.19 -15.64
C TRP A 12 -49.37 53.06 -15.52
N ARG A 13 -48.18 53.22 -16.12
CA ARG A 13 -47.07 52.26 -16.04
C ARG A 13 -46.33 52.25 -14.69
N ARG A 14 -46.29 53.37 -13.97
CA ARG A 14 -45.64 53.42 -12.63
C ARG A 14 -46.48 52.73 -11.56
N SER A 15 -47.81 52.86 -11.62
CA SER A 15 -48.72 52.25 -10.63
C SER A 15 -48.74 50.72 -10.71
N THR A 16 -48.65 50.16 -11.92
CA THR A 16 -48.62 48.71 -12.15
C THR A 16 -47.32 48.07 -11.68
N HIS A 17 -46.17 48.75 -11.85
CA HIS A 17 -44.89 48.24 -11.34
C HIS A 17 -44.78 48.30 -9.81
N VAL A 18 -45.37 49.31 -9.17
CA VAL A 18 -45.44 49.38 -7.70
C VAL A 18 -46.35 48.28 -7.14
N LEU A 19 -47.52 48.03 -7.76
CA LEU A 19 -48.42 46.95 -7.34
C LEU A 19 -47.78 45.56 -7.52
N LEU A 20 -47.04 45.34 -8.61
CA LEU A 20 -46.29 44.10 -8.82
C LEU A 20 -45.16 43.92 -7.79
N ALA A 21 -44.42 44.98 -7.48
CA ALA A 21 -43.37 44.92 -6.46
C ALA A 21 -43.94 44.59 -5.08
N VAL A 22 -45.06 45.21 -4.69
CA VAL A 22 -45.74 44.90 -3.42
C VAL A 22 -46.27 43.47 -3.39
N ALA A 23 -46.85 42.98 -4.49
CA ALA A 23 -47.32 41.59 -4.57
C ALA A 23 -46.17 40.58 -4.45
N VAL A 24 -45.01 40.86 -5.07
CA VAL A 24 -43.81 40.01 -4.96
C VAL A 24 -43.26 40.00 -3.52
N VAL A 25 -43.19 41.16 -2.86
CA VAL A 25 -42.73 41.24 -1.46
C VAL A 25 -43.65 40.48 -0.52
N LEU A 26 -44.98 40.58 -0.71
CA LEU A 26 -45.95 39.83 0.10
C LEU A 26 -45.87 38.32 -0.16
N ALA A 27 -45.64 37.89 -1.40
CA ALA A 27 -45.44 36.48 -1.73
C ALA A 27 -44.16 35.92 -1.11
N ILE A 28 -43.06 36.68 -1.11
CA ILE A 28 -41.81 36.31 -0.45
C ILE A 28 -42.00 36.24 1.06
N ALA A 29 -42.68 37.23 1.67
CA ALA A 29 -42.95 37.22 3.11
C ALA A 29 -43.82 36.02 3.53
N ALA A 30 -44.83 35.65 2.73
CA ALA A 30 -45.63 34.46 2.96
C ALA A 30 -44.82 33.17 2.83
N LEU A 31 -43.93 33.07 1.82
CA LEU A 31 -43.01 31.94 1.65
C LEU A 31 -42.04 31.79 2.82
N VAL A 32 -41.47 32.90 3.31
CA VAL A 32 -40.59 32.91 4.47
C VAL A 32 -41.35 32.50 5.74
N LEU A 33 -42.59 32.97 5.92
CA LEU A 33 -43.43 32.60 7.07
C LEU A 33 -43.81 31.11 7.05
N VAL A 34 -44.16 30.57 5.88
CA VAL A 34 -44.46 29.14 5.72
C VAL A 34 -43.19 28.31 5.97
N ALA A 35 -42.03 28.72 5.45
CA ALA A 35 -40.75 28.04 5.68
C ALA A 35 -40.32 28.07 7.16
N SER A 36 -40.58 29.16 7.88
CA SER A 36 -40.25 29.27 9.32
C SER A 36 -41.21 28.47 10.20
N LEU A 37 -42.49 28.36 9.82
CA LEU A 37 -43.45 27.48 10.52
C LEU A 37 -43.18 25.99 10.26
N THR A 38 -42.78 25.60 9.04
CA THR A 38 -42.45 24.20 8.72
C THR A 38 -41.11 23.76 9.30
N THR A 39 -40.10 24.64 9.31
CA THR A 39 -38.83 24.36 10.00
C THR A 39 -39.02 24.30 11.51
N GLY A 40 -39.74 25.24 12.13
CA GLY A 40 -40.04 25.22 13.57
C GLY A 40 -40.80 23.97 14.02
N ALA A 41 -41.74 23.46 13.21
CA ALA A 41 -42.45 22.21 13.46
C ALA A 41 -41.58 20.96 13.24
N ALA A 42 -40.64 21.01 12.29
CA ALA A 42 -39.68 19.91 12.05
C ALA A 42 -38.63 19.81 13.17
N THR A 43 -38.11 20.94 13.67
CA THR A 43 -37.13 20.96 14.77
C THR A 43 -37.74 20.47 16.08
N SER A 44 -39.01 20.78 16.35
CA SER A 44 -39.70 20.32 17.56
C SER A 44 -40.08 18.83 17.49
N ARG A 45 -40.28 18.26 16.30
CA ARG A 45 -40.46 16.80 16.11
C ARG A 45 -39.15 16.00 16.27
N GLN A 46 -38.01 16.61 15.94
CA GLN A 46 -36.69 15.98 16.03
C GLN A 46 -36.14 15.91 17.46
N LEU A 47 -36.63 16.75 18.38
CA LEU A 47 -36.22 16.76 19.79
C LEU A 47 -37.00 15.77 20.68
N GLN A 48 -38.05 15.11 20.17
CA GLN A 48 -38.89 14.17 20.94
C GLN A 48 -38.60 12.69 20.68
N GLY A 49 -37.51 12.36 19.98
CA GLY A 49 -37.16 10.97 19.68
C GLY A 49 -35.69 10.80 19.35
N ALA A 50 -34.79 11.21 20.26
CA ALA A 50 -33.43 10.71 20.20
C ALA A 50 -33.48 9.25 20.66
N ASP A 51 -33.26 8.31 19.74
CA ASP A 51 -32.98 6.92 20.08
C ASP A 51 -31.87 6.89 21.15
N PRO A 52 -31.94 6.00 22.15
CA PRO A 52 -30.91 5.92 23.17
C PRO A 52 -29.55 5.73 22.50
N GLU A 53 -28.56 6.51 22.96
CA GLU A 53 -27.19 6.44 22.48
C GLU A 53 -26.74 4.97 22.50
N PRO A 54 -26.25 4.41 21.38
CA PRO A 54 -25.87 3.01 21.33
C PRO A 54 -24.86 2.73 22.44
N VAL A 55 -25.11 1.66 23.21
CA VAL A 55 -24.24 1.28 24.31
C VAL A 55 -22.81 1.23 23.79
N LEU A 56 -21.92 2.01 24.41
CA LEU A 56 -20.50 1.98 24.08
C LEU A 56 -20.00 0.54 24.26
N VAL A 57 -19.80 -0.14 23.13
CA VAL A 57 -19.13 -1.43 23.11
C VAL A 57 -17.72 -1.14 23.60
N THR A 58 -17.43 -1.50 24.84
CA THR A 58 -16.05 -1.49 25.34
C THR A 58 -15.45 -2.81 24.89
N PRO A 59 -14.66 -2.85 23.79
CA PRO A 59 -14.02 -4.09 23.40
C PRO A 59 -13.15 -4.54 24.57
N LYS A 60 -13.23 -5.82 24.93
CA LYS A 60 -12.24 -6.49 25.77
C LYS A 60 -11.33 -7.28 24.84
N PRO A 61 -10.44 -6.63 24.06
CA PRO A 61 -9.56 -7.34 23.15
C PRO A 61 -8.61 -8.20 23.99
N GLY A 62 -8.89 -9.50 24.03
CA GLY A 62 -7.94 -10.50 24.46
C GLY A 62 -7.42 -11.21 23.23
N VAL A 63 -6.10 -11.41 23.14
CA VAL A 63 -5.54 -12.38 22.19
C VAL A 63 -5.84 -13.76 22.75
N VAL A 64 -7.01 -14.30 22.39
CA VAL A 64 -7.38 -15.69 22.71
C VAL A 64 -6.89 -16.54 21.54
N PRO A 65 -5.99 -17.51 21.76
CA PRO A 65 -5.61 -18.43 20.71
C PRO A 65 -6.83 -19.23 20.24
N VAL A 66 -6.89 -19.52 18.94
CA VAL A 66 -7.83 -20.51 18.41
C VAL A 66 -7.57 -21.87 19.04
N SER A 67 -8.60 -22.73 19.11
CA SER A 67 -8.43 -24.09 19.66
C SER A 67 -7.67 -24.99 18.69
N ASP A 68 -6.62 -25.66 19.17
CA ASP A 68 -5.90 -26.68 18.40
C ASP A 68 -6.78 -27.89 18.03
N SER A 69 -7.88 -28.09 18.77
CA SER A 69 -8.87 -29.16 18.54
C SER A 69 -10.09 -28.70 17.73
N ALA A 70 -10.06 -27.50 17.13
CA ALA A 70 -11.14 -27.05 16.25
C ALA A 70 -11.34 -28.06 15.10
N PRO A 71 -12.59 -28.38 14.72
CA PRO A 71 -12.88 -29.30 13.62
C PRO A 71 -12.13 -28.91 12.34
N VAL A 72 -11.46 -29.87 11.70
CA VAL A 72 -10.75 -29.62 10.44
C VAL A 72 -11.71 -29.87 9.28
N PRO A 73 -11.85 -28.94 8.32
CA PRO A 73 -12.63 -29.20 7.13
C PRO A 73 -12.20 -30.48 6.40
N THR A 74 -13.17 -31.21 5.87
CA THR A 74 -12.94 -32.34 4.96
C THR A 74 -12.71 -31.82 3.54
N ALA A 75 -11.98 -32.59 2.72
CA ALA A 75 -11.74 -32.22 1.33
C ALA A 75 -13.05 -32.14 0.53
N ASP A 76 -13.93 -33.13 0.70
CA ASP A 76 -15.24 -33.18 0.02
C ASP A 76 -16.16 -32.03 0.46
N GLY A 77 -16.21 -31.74 1.76
CA GLY A 77 -17.02 -30.64 2.29
C GLY A 77 -16.53 -29.29 1.80
N LEU A 78 -15.21 -29.07 1.79
CA LEU A 78 -14.63 -27.83 1.27
C LEU A 78 -14.84 -27.69 -0.24
N ALA A 79 -14.67 -28.76 -1.02
CA ALA A 79 -14.96 -28.76 -2.45
C ALA A 79 -16.43 -28.39 -2.72
N GLN A 80 -17.37 -29.05 -2.05
CA GLN A 80 -18.80 -28.78 -2.19
C GLN A 80 -19.16 -27.33 -1.84
N ALA A 81 -18.54 -26.76 -0.80
CA ALA A 81 -18.77 -25.37 -0.42
C ALA A 81 -18.27 -24.38 -1.48
N LEU A 82 -17.15 -24.70 -2.14
CA LEU A 82 -16.52 -23.86 -3.15
C LEU A 82 -17.19 -23.95 -4.53
N ASP A 83 -17.88 -25.05 -4.85
CA ASP A 83 -18.47 -25.34 -6.17
C ASP A 83 -19.19 -24.15 -6.81
N LYS A 84 -20.08 -23.50 -6.06
CA LYS A 84 -20.86 -22.36 -6.58
C LYS A 84 -19.98 -21.14 -6.88
N ALA A 85 -19.00 -20.84 -6.03
CA ALA A 85 -18.11 -19.69 -6.23
C ALA A 85 -17.15 -19.94 -7.41
N LEU A 86 -16.66 -21.17 -7.54
CA LEU A 86 -15.75 -21.59 -8.62
C LEU A 86 -16.43 -21.66 -9.99
N ALA A 87 -17.77 -21.77 -10.04
CA ALA A 87 -18.53 -21.72 -11.28
C ALA A 87 -18.67 -20.31 -11.88
N ASP A 88 -18.20 -19.25 -11.20
CA ASP A 88 -18.25 -17.89 -11.72
C ASP A 88 -17.33 -17.73 -12.94
N PRO A 89 -17.87 -17.45 -14.15
CA PRO A 89 -17.06 -17.33 -15.36
C PRO A 89 -16.07 -16.15 -15.31
N ALA A 90 -16.25 -15.18 -14.40
CA ALA A 90 -15.30 -14.08 -14.22
C ALA A 90 -13.94 -14.54 -13.67
N LEU A 91 -13.85 -15.75 -13.10
CA LEU A 91 -12.59 -16.34 -12.64
C LEU A 91 -11.64 -16.73 -13.80
N ALA A 92 -12.14 -16.83 -15.05
CA ALA A 92 -11.32 -17.10 -16.24
C ALA A 92 -10.27 -18.22 -16.03
N MET A 93 -8.97 -17.92 -16.13
CA MET A 93 -7.91 -18.86 -15.78
C MET A 93 -7.67 -18.81 -14.27
N PHE A 94 -8.15 -19.83 -13.55
CA PHE A 94 -8.11 -19.88 -12.09
C PHE A 94 -7.28 -21.03 -11.54
N THR A 95 -6.47 -20.73 -10.53
CA THR A 95 -5.75 -21.72 -9.72
C THR A 95 -5.91 -21.38 -8.24
N GLY A 96 -5.76 -22.38 -7.38
CA GLY A 96 -5.75 -22.14 -5.96
C GLY A 96 -5.34 -23.33 -5.12
N ARG A 97 -5.11 -23.05 -3.84
CA ARG A 97 -4.76 -24.03 -2.80
C ARG A 97 -5.32 -23.56 -1.46
N VAL A 98 -5.78 -24.50 -0.65
CA VAL A 98 -6.18 -24.29 0.74
C VAL A 98 -5.56 -25.39 1.59
N THR A 99 -4.88 -25.00 2.67
CA THR A 99 -4.28 -25.93 3.63
C THR A 99 -4.72 -25.64 5.05
N ASP A 100 -4.66 -26.67 5.88
CA ASP A 100 -4.82 -26.54 7.32
C ASP A 100 -3.57 -25.93 7.95
N ALA A 101 -3.68 -24.76 8.58
CA ALA A 101 -2.51 -24.02 9.07
C ALA A 101 -1.73 -24.77 10.16
N LEU A 102 -2.41 -25.56 11.00
CA LEU A 102 -1.76 -26.27 12.10
C LEU A 102 -0.99 -27.50 11.63
N THR A 103 -1.54 -28.29 10.71
CA THR A 103 -0.94 -29.56 10.27
C THR A 103 -0.21 -29.47 8.94
N GLY A 104 -0.40 -28.40 8.17
CA GLY A 104 0.08 -28.27 6.79
C GLY A 104 -0.64 -29.17 5.79
N ARG A 105 -1.72 -29.86 6.20
CA ARG A 105 -2.46 -30.77 5.33
C ARG A 105 -3.19 -29.99 4.23
N GLU A 106 -2.97 -30.37 2.97
CA GLU A 106 -3.76 -29.87 1.85
C GLU A 106 -5.22 -30.32 1.97
N LEU A 107 -6.14 -29.36 1.95
CA LEU A 107 -7.57 -29.59 2.06
C LEU A 107 -8.26 -29.46 0.70
N TRP A 108 -7.76 -28.57 -0.15
CA TRP A 108 -8.28 -28.37 -1.50
C TRP A 108 -7.21 -27.78 -2.41
N GLN A 109 -7.27 -28.11 -3.70
CA GLN A 109 -6.48 -27.46 -4.73
C GLN A 109 -7.18 -27.46 -6.09
N GLN A 110 -6.79 -26.51 -6.94
CA GLN A 110 -7.06 -26.53 -8.37
C GLN A 110 -5.86 -25.94 -9.11
N GLY A 111 -5.19 -26.74 -9.93
CA GLY A 111 -4.03 -26.28 -10.71
C GLY A 111 -2.94 -25.65 -9.85
N SER A 112 -2.76 -26.07 -8.59
CA SER A 112 -1.92 -25.35 -7.61
C SER A 112 -0.45 -25.25 -8.01
N THR A 113 0.01 -26.11 -8.91
CA THR A 113 1.38 -26.15 -9.46
C THR A 113 1.52 -25.43 -10.80
N VAL A 114 0.45 -24.84 -11.33
CA VAL A 114 0.47 -24.07 -12.59
C VAL A 114 1.09 -22.70 -12.30
N PRO A 115 2.17 -22.30 -12.98
CA PRO A 115 2.77 -20.98 -12.78
C PRO A 115 1.90 -19.87 -13.36
N MET A 116 1.57 -18.88 -12.53
CA MET A 116 0.69 -17.75 -12.83
C MET A 116 1.41 -16.43 -12.56
N VAL A 117 1.03 -15.34 -13.23
CA VAL A 117 1.49 -13.99 -12.85
C VAL A 117 0.93 -13.68 -11.45
N PRO A 118 1.77 -13.43 -10.44
CA PRO A 118 1.30 -13.25 -9.06
C PRO A 118 0.71 -11.87 -8.78
N ALA A 119 1.08 -10.86 -9.58
CA ALA A 119 0.95 -9.46 -9.16
C ALA A 119 1.56 -9.26 -7.74
N SER A 120 1.05 -8.29 -6.98
CA SER A 120 1.56 -7.96 -5.63
C SER A 120 1.45 -9.05 -4.56
N THR A 121 0.90 -10.24 -4.84
CA THR A 121 1.09 -11.38 -3.91
C THR A 121 2.55 -11.86 -3.87
N ASN A 122 3.37 -11.51 -4.87
CA ASN A 122 4.84 -11.71 -4.83
C ASN A 122 5.48 -11.10 -3.57
N LYS A 123 4.93 -9.99 -3.04
CA LYS A 123 5.43 -9.34 -1.82
C LYS A 123 5.40 -10.25 -0.58
N VAL A 124 4.56 -11.29 -0.58
CA VAL A 124 4.58 -12.34 0.46
C VAL A 124 5.94 -13.07 0.46
N LEU A 125 6.48 -13.37 -0.71
CA LEU A 125 7.78 -14.01 -0.89
C LEU A 125 8.92 -13.10 -0.39
N THR A 126 8.88 -11.83 -0.79
CA THR A 126 9.85 -10.80 -0.37
C THR A 126 9.81 -10.56 1.14
N ALA A 127 8.62 -10.42 1.73
CA ALA A 127 8.44 -10.23 3.16
C ALA A 127 8.96 -11.44 3.96
N ALA A 128 8.67 -12.66 3.52
CA ALA A 128 9.17 -13.86 4.16
C ALA A 128 10.71 -13.93 4.11
N ALA A 129 11.32 -13.67 2.95
CA ALA A 129 12.77 -13.64 2.82
C ALA A 129 13.43 -12.57 3.72
N ALA A 130 12.80 -11.39 3.84
CA ALA A 130 13.23 -10.34 4.76
C ALA A 130 13.17 -10.78 6.23
N LEU A 131 12.07 -11.41 6.66
CA LEU A 131 11.90 -11.91 8.03
C LEU A 131 12.86 -13.06 8.37
N ILE A 132 13.33 -13.82 7.37
CA ILE A 132 14.36 -14.85 7.56
C ILE A 132 15.75 -14.22 7.74
N SER A 133 16.03 -13.12 7.04
CA SER A 133 17.39 -12.63 6.81
C SER A 133 17.78 -11.40 7.61
N LEU A 134 16.81 -10.60 8.05
CA LEU A 134 17.01 -9.28 8.61
C LEU A 134 16.46 -9.19 10.04
N GLU A 135 17.11 -8.39 10.87
CA GLU A 135 16.59 -8.06 12.20
C GLU A 135 15.33 -7.18 12.09
N ARG A 136 14.37 -7.40 12.99
CA ARG A 136 13.03 -6.77 12.92
C ARG A 136 13.07 -5.26 13.11
N ASP A 137 14.07 -4.77 13.81
CA ASP A 137 14.32 -3.36 14.08
C ASP A 137 15.40 -2.76 13.16
N ALA A 138 15.88 -3.51 12.14
CA ALA A 138 16.89 -3.05 11.21
C ALA A 138 16.46 -1.76 10.51
N LYS A 139 17.40 -0.80 10.46
CA LYS A 139 17.23 0.51 9.84
C LYS A 139 18.30 0.73 8.77
N LEU A 140 17.95 1.56 7.79
CA LEU A 140 18.85 2.02 6.76
C LEU A 140 19.41 3.38 7.16
N THR A 141 20.69 3.63 6.86
CA THR A 141 21.34 4.90 7.19
C THR A 141 21.66 5.68 5.92
N THR A 142 21.08 6.87 5.80
CA THR A 142 21.42 7.84 4.75
C THR A 142 22.33 8.91 5.38
N SER A 143 23.45 9.22 4.73
CA SER A 143 24.47 10.11 5.29
C SER A 143 24.80 11.26 4.35
N VAL A 144 25.28 12.38 4.91
CA VAL A 144 25.99 13.41 4.16
C VAL A 144 27.45 13.35 4.57
N VAL A 145 28.33 13.23 3.58
CA VAL A 145 29.78 13.19 3.80
C VAL A 145 30.45 14.41 3.20
N ALA A 146 31.55 14.86 3.79
CA ALA A 146 32.39 15.93 3.27
C ALA A 146 33.82 15.43 3.10
N ASP A 147 34.43 15.73 1.96
CA ASP A 147 35.84 15.49 1.74
C ASP A 147 36.66 16.70 2.22
N THR A 148 37.44 16.50 3.28
CA THR A 148 38.31 17.55 3.82
C THR A 148 39.60 17.73 3.03
N ALA A 149 39.94 16.80 2.14
CA ALA A 149 41.14 16.84 1.30
C ALA A 149 40.88 17.36 -0.12
N GLY A 150 39.63 17.29 -0.59
CA GLY A 150 39.21 17.67 -1.93
C GLY A 150 38.66 19.11 -2.03
N GLN A 151 37.63 19.28 -2.85
CA GLN A 151 36.98 20.57 -3.07
C GLN A 151 36.30 21.06 -1.79
N ARG A 152 36.77 22.20 -1.26
CA ARG A 152 36.12 22.86 -0.12
C ARG A 152 34.66 23.19 -0.45
N GLY A 153 33.77 22.83 0.46
CA GLY A 153 32.34 23.09 0.35
C GLY A 153 31.55 22.09 -0.51
N LEU A 154 32.21 21.12 -1.14
CA LEU A 154 31.52 19.98 -1.76
C LEU A 154 31.12 18.97 -0.68
N VAL A 155 29.85 18.58 -0.67
CA VAL A 155 29.34 17.47 0.14
C VAL A 155 28.62 16.45 -0.73
N THR A 156 28.55 15.20 -0.27
CA THR A 156 27.89 14.11 -0.99
C THR A 156 26.80 13.50 -0.13
N LEU A 157 25.57 13.45 -0.65
CA LEU A 157 24.47 12.67 -0.08
C LEU A 157 24.66 11.21 -0.47
N VAL A 158 24.97 10.36 0.49
CA VAL A 158 25.24 8.92 0.28
C VAL A 158 24.00 8.11 0.63
N GLY A 159 23.45 7.43 -0.37
CA GLY A 159 22.24 6.63 -0.23
C GLY A 159 22.46 5.31 0.50
N GLY A 160 21.73 5.12 1.61
CA GLY A 160 21.73 3.88 2.40
C GLY A 160 20.81 2.78 1.88
N GLY A 161 19.99 3.09 0.88
CA GLY A 161 18.90 2.25 0.37
C GLY A 161 17.51 2.66 0.88
N ASP A 162 17.40 3.71 1.68
CA ASP A 162 16.12 4.20 2.22
C ASP A 162 15.31 4.92 1.12
N PRO A 163 14.13 4.41 0.72
CA PRO A 163 13.33 5.09 -0.29
C PRO A 163 12.40 6.15 0.31
N ILE A 164 12.22 6.22 1.63
CA ILE A 164 11.15 7.00 2.27
C ILE A 164 11.66 8.26 2.99
N LEU A 165 12.86 8.72 2.68
CA LEU A 165 13.37 9.99 3.21
C LEU A 165 12.42 11.11 2.79
N SER A 166 11.88 11.88 3.74
CA SER A 166 10.84 12.85 3.40
C SER A 166 11.38 14.25 3.19
N ALA A 167 10.84 14.93 2.17
CA ALA A 167 11.03 16.37 1.98
C ALA A 167 9.92 17.22 2.64
N ALA A 168 8.92 16.60 3.27
CA ALA A 168 7.84 17.33 3.91
C ALA A 168 8.35 18.22 5.06
N PRO A 169 7.78 19.43 5.26
CA PRO A 169 8.17 20.33 6.34
C PRO A 169 8.08 19.68 7.73
N VAL A 170 8.90 20.16 8.66
CA VAL A 170 8.87 19.72 10.06
C VAL A 170 7.48 19.93 10.64
N GLY A 171 6.93 18.89 11.28
CA GLY A 171 5.58 18.92 11.87
C GLY A 171 4.45 18.60 10.88
N THR A 172 4.75 18.38 9.60
CA THR A 172 3.76 17.91 8.61
C THR A 172 3.77 16.40 8.53
N ASP A 173 2.58 15.80 8.52
CA ASP A 173 2.42 14.36 8.29
C ASP A 173 3.01 13.93 6.94
N THR A 174 3.55 12.72 6.92
CA THR A 174 4.13 12.09 5.73
C THR A 174 3.33 10.84 5.42
N TRP A 175 3.27 10.44 4.15
CA TRP A 175 2.67 9.16 3.77
C TRP A 175 3.30 8.00 4.55
N TYR A 176 4.63 8.04 4.67
CA TYR A 176 5.40 7.05 5.38
C TYR A 176 5.54 7.40 6.86
N ARG A 177 5.03 6.54 7.73
CA ARG A 177 5.20 6.68 9.17
C ARG A 177 6.67 6.56 9.57
N ASP A 178 7.08 7.39 10.53
CA ASP A 178 8.44 7.42 11.10
C ASP A 178 9.56 7.63 10.04
N ALA A 179 9.21 8.24 8.90
CA ALA A 179 10.17 8.65 7.90
C ALA A 179 11.14 9.70 8.45
N ALA A 180 12.44 9.50 8.22
CA ALA A 180 13.44 10.53 8.43
C ALA A 180 13.21 11.70 7.47
N ARG A 181 13.76 12.88 7.79
CA ARG A 181 13.58 14.08 6.97
C ARG A 181 14.90 14.63 6.42
N ILE A 182 14.83 15.20 5.21
CA ILE A 182 15.94 15.96 4.62
C ILE A 182 16.35 17.13 5.52
N SER A 183 15.39 17.76 6.19
CA SER A 183 15.64 18.87 7.12
C SER A 183 16.59 18.47 8.26
N ASP A 184 16.49 17.23 8.74
CA ASP A 184 17.33 16.73 9.84
C ASP A 184 18.78 16.55 9.39
N LEU A 185 18.99 16.14 8.14
CA LEU A 185 20.32 16.12 7.51
C LEU A 185 20.86 17.55 7.37
N ALA A 186 20.05 18.47 6.84
CA ALA A 186 20.48 19.86 6.64
C ALA A 186 20.88 20.54 7.97
N ASP A 187 20.14 20.31 9.04
CA ASP A 187 20.45 20.86 10.36
C ASP A 187 21.73 20.28 10.97
N GLN A 188 21.97 18.98 10.79
CA GLN A 188 23.24 18.36 11.20
C GLN A 188 24.42 18.91 10.39
N VAL A 189 24.26 19.07 9.07
CA VAL A 189 25.29 19.68 8.20
C VAL A 189 25.62 21.11 8.65
N ARG A 190 24.62 21.95 8.95
CA ARG A 190 24.87 23.30 9.50
C ARG A 190 25.67 23.25 10.80
N LYS A 191 25.31 22.34 11.72
CA LYS A 191 25.99 22.16 13.01
C LYS A 191 27.43 21.65 12.86
N SER A 192 27.77 21.00 11.74
CA SER A 192 29.14 20.57 11.44
C SER A 192 30.09 21.74 11.16
N GLY A 193 29.56 22.93 10.83
CA GLY A 193 30.35 24.11 10.46
C GLY A 193 30.85 24.11 9.01
N VAL A 194 30.49 23.12 8.19
CA VAL A 194 30.81 23.09 6.76
C VAL A 194 29.91 24.06 6.00
N THR A 195 30.51 25.05 5.32
CA THR A 195 29.81 25.90 4.35
C THR A 195 29.67 25.15 3.03
N VAL A 196 28.45 24.71 2.70
CA VAL A 196 28.18 23.93 1.49
C VAL A 196 28.06 24.86 0.27
N THR A 197 28.80 24.54 -0.78
CA THR A 197 28.80 25.25 -2.07
C THR A 197 28.25 24.40 -3.22
N SER A 198 28.33 23.08 -3.11
CA SER A 198 27.84 22.14 -4.12
C SER A 198 27.52 20.79 -3.47
N ILE A 199 26.58 20.07 -4.08
CA ILE A 199 26.13 18.76 -3.59
C ILE A 199 26.21 17.74 -4.73
N THR A 200 26.77 16.58 -4.43
CA THR A 200 26.63 15.37 -5.27
C THR A 200 25.79 14.32 -4.57
N VAL A 201 25.26 13.36 -5.32
CA VAL A 201 24.49 12.23 -4.78
C VAL A 201 25.15 10.92 -5.18
N ASP A 202 25.49 10.11 -4.19
CA ASP A 202 26.08 8.79 -4.37
C ASP A 202 25.00 7.71 -4.28
N ILE A 203 24.75 7.09 -5.43
CA ILE A 203 23.81 5.97 -5.59
C ILE A 203 24.51 4.64 -5.85
N SER A 204 25.84 4.58 -5.75
CA SER A 204 26.68 3.44 -6.15
C SER A 204 26.39 2.14 -5.38
N ARG A 205 25.69 2.25 -4.24
CA ARG A 205 25.20 1.11 -3.45
C ARG A 205 24.30 0.17 -4.27
N PHE A 206 23.46 0.69 -5.16
CA PHE A 206 22.61 -0.12 -6.02
C PHE A 206 23.25 -0.26 -7.39
N GLY A 207 23.44 -1.50 -7.83
CA GLY A 207 23.98 -1.81 -9.15
C GLY A 207 22.92 -2.19 -10.17
N GLY A 208 23.35 -2.25 -11.44
CA GLY A 208 22.53 -2.68 -12.56
C GLY A 208 21.48 -1.64 -12.99
N PRO A 209 20.49 -2.05 -13.80
CA PRO A 209 19.37 -1.19 -14.18
C PRO A 209 18.55 -0.73 -12.98
N SER A 210 17.93 0.45 -13.10
CA SER A 210 17.01 1.00 -12.10
C SER A 210 15.54 0.61 -12.33
N MET A 211 15.23 -0.07 -13.44
CA MET A 211 13.92 -0.64 -13.76
C MET A 211 14.05 -2.15 -13.96
N ALA A 212 13.09 -2.93 -13.47
CA ALA A 212 13.11 -4.38 -13.62
C ALA A 212 12.67 -4.80 -15.04
N PRO A 213 13.10 -5.97 -15.53
CA PRO A 213 12.50 -6.57 -16.72
C PRO A 213 10.98 -6.74 -16.55
N GLY A 214 10.21 -6.41 -17.59
CA GLY A 214 8.75 -6.54 -17.60
C GLY A 214 7.98 -5.39 -16.94
N TRP A 215 8.66 -4.34 -16.46
CA TRP A 215 8.00 -3.09 -16.04
C TRP A 215 7.69 -2.18 -17.24
N ASP A 216 6.57 -1.46 -17.17
CA ASP A 216 6.24 -0.40 -18.13
C ASP A 216 6.76 0.95 -17.61
N PRO A 217 7.59 1.71 -18.36
CA PRO A 217 7.98 3.06 -17.96
C PRO A 217 6.80 4.01 -17.69
N ALA A 218 5.62 3.77 -18.27
CA ALA A 218 4.41 4.53 -18.00
C ALA A 218 3.92 4.39 -16.54
N ASP A 219 4.28 3.30 -15.86
CA ASP A 219 3.94 3.04 -14.45
C ASP A 219 4.64 4.04 -13.49
N ILE A 220 5.65 4.78 -13.97
CA ILE A 220 6.25 5.89 -13.22
C ILE A 220 5.28 7.06 -13.11
N ASP A 221 4.72 7.49 -14.23
CA ASP A 221 3.71 8.55 -14.25
C ASP A 221 2.39 8.06 -13.64
N GLY A 222 2.10 6.75 -13.74
CA GLY A 222 0.99 6.08 -13.06
C GLY A 222 1.11 6.01 -11.53
N GLY A 223 2.29 6.26 -10.98
CA GLY A 223 2.52 6.30 -9.53
C GLY A 223 2.82 4.94 -8.89
N ASP A 224 2.90 3.87 -9.66
CA ASP A 224 3.15 2.52 -9.17
C ASP A 224 4.62 2.30 -8.80
N VAL A 225 5.55 2.95 -9.50
CA VAL A 225 6.99 2.71 -9.33
C VAL A 225 7.85 3.92 -9.68
N ALA A 226 9.12 3.89 -9.30
CA ALA A 226 10.12 4.86 -9.73
C ALA A 226 11.42 4.11 -10.03
N PRO A 227 12.36 4.71 -10.78
CA PRO A 227 13.71 4.16 -10.91
C PRO A 227 14.29 3.88 -9.51
N ILE A 228 14.59 2.61 -9.23
CA ILE A 228 15.05 2.19 -7.90
C ILE A 228 16.49 2.67 -7.69
N GLN A 229 16.65 3.64 -6.78
CA GLN A 229 17.93 4.27 -6.47
C GLN A 229 18.19 4.22 -4.96
N ALA A 230 19.47 4.29 -4.57
CA ALA A 230 19.88 4.06 -3.18
C ALA A 230 19.48 5.19 -2.20
N VAL A 231 18.95 6.29 -2.71
CA VAL A 231 18.28 7.34 -1.93
C VAL A 231 17.16 7.90 -2.78
N MET A 232 16.00 8.09 -2.17
CA MET A 232 14.82 8.63 -2.84
C MET A 232 14.06 9.49 -1.85
N LEU A 233 13.34 10.50 -2.36
CA LEU A 233 12.37 11.23 -1.56
C LEU A 233 11.01 10.58 -1.64
N ASP A 234 10.39 10.27 -0.51
CA ASP A 234 8.97 9.86 -0.44
C ASP A 234 8.61 8.76 -1.48
N ALA A 235 9.54 7.82 -1.68
CA ALA A 235 9.55 6.74 -2.68
C ALA A 235 9.36 7.20 -4.14
N GLY A 236 9.84 8.40 -4.43
CA GLY A 236 9.74 9.08 -5.71
C GLY A 236 8.48 9.89 -5.90
N ARG A 237 7.53 9.95 -4.96
CA ARG A 237 6.27 10.70 -5.12
C ARG A 237 6.54 12.18 -5.32
N THR A 238 5.90 12.79 -6.33
CA THR A 238 5.92 14.25 -6.51
C THR A 238 4.96 14.98 -5.59
N GLN A 239 3.94 14.27 -5.07
CA GLN A 239 2.99 14.73 -4.06
C GLN A 239 3.11 13.78 -2.85
N PRO A 240 3.94 14.10 -1.84
CA PRO A 240 4.35 13.15 -0.79
C PRO A 240 3.22 12.52 0.04
N THR A 241 2.04 13.14 0.09
CA THR A 241 0.89 12.67 0.90
C THR A 241 -0.22 12.06 0.05
N ASP A 242 -0.07 12.06 -1.27
CA ASP A 242 -1.09 11.55 -2.20
C ASP A 242 -0.77 10.11 -2.60
N TYR A 243 -1.75 9.22 -2.43
CA TYR A 243 -1.64 7.81 -2.81
C TYR A 243 -1.45 7.66 -4.32
N ASP A 244 -2.18 8.44 -5.11
CA ASP A 244 -2.18 8.39 -6.58
C ASP A 244 -1.11 9.32 -7.18
N SER A 245 -0.14 9.75 -6.37
CA SER A 245 0.95 10.61 -6.84
C SER A 245 1.75 9.90 -7.93
N ARG A 246 1.87 10.56 -9.09
CA ARG A 246 2.96 10.29 -10.04
C ARG A 246 4.30 10.24 -9.31
N ARG A 247 5.23 9.48 -9.86
CA ARG A 247 6.58 9.39 -9.32
C ARG A 247 7.61 10.04 -10.24
N SER A 248 8.75 10.37 -9.67
CA SER A 248 9.87 11.00 -10.37
C SER A 248 10.69 9.98 -11.15
N THR A 249 11.21 10.40 -12.30
CA THR A 249 12.20 9.67 -13.08
C THR A 249 13.63 9.89 -12.57
N THR A 250 13.85 10.81 -11.63
CA THR A 250 15.18 11.12 -11.06
C THR A 250 15.17 11.20 -9.53
N PRO A 251 14.65 10.20 -8.80
CA PRO A 251 14.35 10.32 -7.37
C PRO A 251 15.58 10.62 -6.47
N ALA A 252 16.78 10.14 -6.83
CA ALA A 252 17.99 10.47 -6.08
C ALA A 252 18.45 11.91 -6.29
N LEU A 253 18.33 12.44 -7.52
CA LEU A 253 18.64 13.84 -7.79
C LEU A 253 17.66 14.76 -7.07
N ASP A 254 16.40 14.36 -6.94
CA ASP A 254 15.41 15.12 -6.18
C ASP A 254 15.77 15.18 -4.69
N ALA A 255 16.29 14.09 -4.11
CA ALA A 255 16.82 14.09 -2.76
C ALA A 255 18.01 15.07 -2.60
N GLY A 256 18.93 15.08 -3.56
CA GLY A 256 20.05 16.03 -3.58
C GLY A 256 19.59 17.48 -3.74
N ARG A 257 18.60 17.75 -4.60
CA ARG A 257 18.01 19.09 -4.80
C ARG A 257 17.31 19.58 -3.55
N ALA A 258 16.52 18.73 -2.89
CA ALA A 258 15.89 19.08 -1.62
C ALA A 258 16.91 19.42 -0.54
N LEU A 259 18.01 18.64 -0.45
CA LEU A 259 19.11 18.96 0.46
C LEU A 259 19.81 20.28 0.09
N ALA A 260 20.01 20.55 -1.20
CA ALA A 260 20.59 21.81 -1.69
C ALA A 260 19.73 23.01 -1.32
N THR A 261 18.43 22.95 -1.61
CA THR A 261 17.46 23.96 -1.19
C THR A 261 17.47 24.14 0.32
N ALA A 262 17.47 23.04 1.07
CA ALA A 262 17.49 23.08 2.53
C ALA A 262 18.78 23.71 3.08
N LEU A 263 19.91 23.67 2.36
CA LEU A 263 21.20 24.25 2.78
C LEU A 263 21.51 25.61 2.15
N GLY A 264 20.67 26.11 1.24
CA GLY A 264 20.91 27.35 0.51
C GLY A 264 21.96 27.23 -0.62
N ALA A 265 22.25 26.01 -1.07
CA ALA A 265 23.06 25.76 -2.27
C ALA A 265 22.17 25.74 -3.53
N ASP A 266 22.77 25.89 -4.70
CA ASP A 266 22.04 25.87 -5.97
C ASP A 266 21.59 24.45 -6.35
N PRO A 267 20.27 24.14 -6.34
CA PRO A 267 19.76 22.82 -6.68
C PRO A 267 20.01 22.41 -8.14
N ASP A 268 20.21 23.36 -9.06
CA ASP A 268 20.44 23.07 -10.48
C ASP A 268 21.86 22.51 -10.74
N THR A 269 22.77 22.65 -9.77
CA THR A 269 24.13 22.11 -9.84
C THR A 269 24.26 20.68 -9.31
N VAL A 270 23.19 20.12 -8.74
CA VAL A 270 23.19 18.78 -8.15
C VAL A 270 23.38 17.72 -9.23
N ARG A 271 24.35 16.83 -9.01
CA ARG A 271 24.68 15.75 -9.94
C ARG A 271 25.02 14.46 -9.22
N LEU A 272 24.94 13.34 -9.92
CA LEU A 272 25.43 12.06 -9.40
C LEU A 272 26.96 12.06 -9.35
N ASP A 273 27.53 11.53 -8.27
CA ASP A 273 28.96 11.26 -8.13
C ASP A 273 29.19 10.25 -7.00
N THR A 274 30.33 9.56 -7.00
CA THR A 274 30.69 8.64 -5.91
C THR A 274 31.42 9.40 -4.81
N ALA A 275 31.05 9.15 -3.55
CA ALA A 275 31.77 9.73 -2.42
C ALA A 275 33.23 9.25 -2.38
N PRO A 276 34.22 10.15 -2.22
CA PRO A 276 35.61 9.73 -2.06
C PRO A 276 35.78 8.83 -0.82
N PRO A 277 36.65 7.81 -0.86
CA PRO A 277 36.91 6.95 0.30
C PRO A 277 37.43 7.69 1.55
N THR A 278 37.99 8.89 1.35
CA THR A 278 38.49 9.77 2.42
C THR A 278 37.42 10.68 3.03
N ALA A 279 36.22 10.73 2.44
CA ALA A 279 35.14 11.57 2.91
C ALA A 279 34.65 11.13 4.30
N LYS A 280 34.35 12.10 5.15
CA LYS A 280 33.88 11.87 6.53
C LYS A 280 32.40 12.20 6.64
N SER A 281 31.65 11.35 7.34
CA SER A 281 30.25 11.63 7.65
C SER A 281 30.15 12.85 8.57
N ILE A 282 29.30 13.80 8.17
CA ILE A 282 29.00 15.03 8.91
C ILE A 282 27.52 15.13 9.31
N ALA A 283 26.67 14.29 8.72
CA ALA A 283 25.26 14.14 9.10
C ALA A 283 24.77 12.74 8.73
N SER A 284 23.80 12.23 9.49
CA SER A 284 23.13 10.98 9.16
C SER A 284 21.71 10.93 9.71
N VAL A 285 20.84 10.22 9.00
CA VAL A 285 19.49 9.86 9.46
C VAL A 285 19.25 8.36 9.26
N GLN A 286 18.29 7.83 10.00
CA GLN A 286 17.91 6.42 9.92
C GLN A 286 16.45 6.27 9.52
N SER A 287 16.16 5.29 8.66
CA SER A 287 14.80 4.95 8.23
C SER A 287 13.92 4.48 9.39
N ALA A 288 12.62 4.31 9.11
CA ALA A 288 11.74 3.52 9.97
C ALA A 288 12.29 2.07 10.13
N PRO A 289 12.01 1.39 11.27
CA PRO A 289 12.39 0.00 11.49
C PRO A 289 11.80 -0.94 10.42
N LEU A 290 12.45 -2.06 10.12
CA LEU A 290 12.01 -3.03 9.11
C LEU A 290 10.53 -3.43 9.24
N MET A 291 10.05 -3.72 10.45
CA MET A 291 8.64 -4.11 10.63
C MET A 291 7.64 -3.01 10.25
N GLU A 292 8.00 -1.74 10.40
CA GLU A 292 7.14 -0.64 9.94
C GLU A 292 7.16 -0.55 8.41
N ARG A 293 8.33 -0.71 7.79
CA ARG A 293 8.50 -0.73 6.33
C ARG A 293 7.78 -1.92 5.68
N LEU A 294 7.81 -3.10 6.30
CA LEU A 294 7.03 -4.26 5.89
C LEU A 294 5.52 -4.02 6.02
N ARG A 295 5.07 -3.40 7.11
CA ARG A 295 3.66 -3.05 7.31
C ARG A 295 3.16 -2.11 6.22
N GLU A 296 3.96 -1.11 5.89
CA GLU A 296 3.66 -0.17 4.82
C GLU A 296 3.63 -0.87 3.45
N MET A 297 4.68 -1.62 3.12
CA MET A 297 4.77 -2.42 1.89
C MET A 297 3.53 -3.29 1.69
N MET A 298 3.05 -3.93 2.75
CA MET A 298 1.95 -4.89 2.66
C MET A 298 0.57 -4.21 2.64
N ASN A 299 0.37 -3.13 3.43
CA ASN A 299 -0.90 -2.39 3.47
C ASN A 299 -1.13 -1.52 2.23
N ALA A 300 -0.14 -0.71 1.85
CA ALA A 300 -0.23 0.16 0.68
C ALA A 300 0.14 -0.58 -0.61
N SER A 301 0.65 -1.81 -0.51
CA SER A 301 1.14 -2.59 -1.66
C SER A 301 2.30 -1.92 -2.41
N ASP A 302 3.11 -1.11 -1.72
CA ASP A 302 4.13 -0.24 -2.34
C ASP A 302 5.26 -1.03 -3.02
N ASN A 303 5.44 -0.81 -4.33
CA ASN A 303 6.43 -1.54 -5.15
C ASN A 303 7.87 -1.10 -4.84
N VAL A 304 8.11 0.19 -4.64
CA VAL A 304 9.45 0.73 -4.36
C VAL A 304 9.94 0.23 -2.99
N MET A 305 9.06 0.17 -2.00
CA MET A 305 9.37 -0.44 -0.70
C MET A 305 9.74 -1.92 -0.85
N ALA A 306 9.02 -2.68 -1.67
CA ALA A 306 9.33 -4.09 -1.91
C ALA A 306 10.71 -4.28 -2.57
N GLU A 307 11.07 -3.47 -3.57
CA GLU A 307 12.37 -3.59 -4.23
C GLU A 307 13.54 -3.19 -3.34
N THR A 308 13.37 -2.19 -2.49
CA THR A 308 14.42 -1.76 -1.55
C THR A 308 14.61 -2.76 -0.42
N ILE A 309 13.52 -3.33 0.13
CA ILE A 309 13.59 -4.43 1.10
C ILE A 309 14.24 -5.67 0.47
N GLY A 310 13.89 -6.01 -0.76
CA GLY A 310 14.57 -7.09 -1.49
C GLY A 310 16.08 -6.86 -1.61
N ARG A 311 16.52 -5.63 -1.87
CA ARG A 311 17.94 -5.27 -1.93
C ARG A 311 18.63 -5.34 -0.57
N GLU A 312 17.92 -5.16 0.55
CA GLU A 312 18.45 -5.45 1.89
C GLU A 312 18.69 -6.95 2.08
N VAL A 313 17.75 -7.79 1.64
CA VAL A 313 17.92 -9.25 1.66
C VAL A 313 19.12 -9.67 0.82
N ALA A 314 19.31 -9.05 -0.36
CA ALA A 314 20.49 -9.28 -1.19
C ALA A 314 21.78 -8.99 -0.44
N LEU A 315 21.87 -7.82 0.19
CA LEU A 315 23.04 -7.41 0.96
C LEU A 315 23.33 -8.39 2.11
N ALA A 316 22.33 -8.69 2.93
CA ALA A 316 22.46 -9.62 4.06
C ALA A 316 22.87 -11.03 3.62
N SER A 317 22.50 -11.41 2.38
CA SER A 317 22.82 -12.70 1.80
C SER A 317 24.09 -12.69 0.94
N GLY A 318 24.92 -11.64 1.02
CA GLY A 318 26.19 -11.52 0.30
C GLY A 318 26.06 -11.38 -1.22
N ARG A 319 24.90 -10.93 -1.71
CA ARG A 319 24.60 -10.78 -3.14
C ARG A 319 24.67 -9.33 -3.58
N PRO A 320 25.00 -9.07 -4.86
CA PRO A 320 24.91 -7.73 -5.42
C PRO A 320 23.49 -7.16 -5.26
N GLN A 321 23.38 -5.91 -4.82
CA GLN A 321 22.11 -5.20 -4.76
C GLN A 321 21.72 -4.76 -6.18
N THR A 322 21.27 -5.71 -7.00
CA THR A 322 20.71 -5.57 -8.35
C THR A 322 19.37 -6.31 -8.40
N PHE A 323 18.54 -6.15 -9.44
CA PHE A 323 17.31 -6.93 -9.56
C PHE A 323 17.58 -8.45 -9.55
N TYR A 324 18.55 -8.91 -10.34
CA TYR A 324 18.94 -10.32 -10.37
C TYR A 324 19.45 -10.81 -9.01
N GLY A 325 20.37 -10.08 -8.38
CA GLY A 325 20.92 -10.46 -7.09
C GLY A 325 19.87 -10.44 -5.98
N THR A 326 18.86 -9.57 -6.09
CA THR A 326 17.71 -9.50 -5.18
C THR A 326 16.81 -10.72 -5.32
N VAL A 327 16.40 -11.06 -6.55
CA VAL A 327 15.61 -12.27 -6.80
C VAL A 327 16.35 -13.54 -6.35
N ASP A 328 17.65 -13.64 -6.65
CA ASP A 328 18.46 -14.78 -6.20
C ASP A 328 18.53 -14.87 -4.67
N ALA A 329 18.60 -13.72 -3.98
CA ALA A 329 18.56 -13.68 -2.53
C ALA A 329 17.21 -14.16 -1.98
N VAL A 330 16.10 -13.58 -2.46
CA VAL A 330 14.74 -13.93 -2.02
C VAL A 330 14.49 -15.42 -2.22
N THR A 331 14.76 -15.95 -3.41
CA THR A 331 14.55 -17.37 -3.71
C THR A 331 15.49 -18.29 -2.92
N SER A 332 16.73 -17.89 -2.67
CA SER A 332 17.64 -18.65 -1.82
C SER A 332 17.14 -18.76 -0.37
N GLN A 333 16.59 -17.67 0.18
CA GLN A 333 16.08 -17.67 1.55
C GLN A 333 14.82 -18.53 1.68
N LEU A 334 13.90 -18.45 0.71
CA LEU A 334 12.72 -19.31 0.69
C LEU A 334 13.07 -20.79 0.58
N ARG A 335 14.05 -21.13 -0.28
CA ARG A 335 14.56 -22.50 -0.38
C ARG A 335 15.16 -23.00 0.94
N SER A 336 15.88 -22.14 1.65
CA SER A 336 16.44 -22.48 2.96
C SER A 336 15.37 -22.73 4.04
N ALA A 337 14.19 -22.13 3.87
CA ALA A 337 13.01 -22.37 4.71
C ALA A 337 12.20 -23.60 4.29
N GLY A 338 12.64 -24.35 3.27
CA GLY A 338 12.02 -25.59 2.81
C GLY A 338 10.83 -25.39 1.85
N ILE A 339 10.65 -24.19 1.30
CA ILE A 339 9.55 -23.88 0.36
C ILE A 339 9.84 -24.48 -1.01
N ASP A 340 8.84 -25.12 -1.64
CA ASP A 340 8.95 -25.62 -3.01
C ASP A 340 8.84 -24.45 -4.01
N LEU A 341 9.93 -24.24 -4.75
CA LEU A 341 10.03 -23.17 -5.76
C LEU A 341 9.87 -23.72 -7.19
N THR A 342 9.35 -24.93 -7.35
CA THR A 342 9.06 -25.50 -8.66
C THR A 342 8.10 -24.60 -9.44
N GLY A 343 8.49 -24.22 -10.66
CA GLY A 343 7.70 -23.31 -11.50
C GLY A 343 7.84 -21.83 -11.15
N LEU A 344 8.67 -21.46 -10.17
CA LEU A 344 8.95 -20.07 -9.81
C LEU A 344 9.88 -19.41 -10.84
N THR A 345 9.52 -18.22 -11.30
CA THR A 345 10.39 -17.29 -12.03
C THR A 345 10.07 -15.89 -11.55
N LEU A 346 11.05 -15.18 -11.01
CA LEU A 346 10.89 -13.79 -10.58
C LEU A 346 11.84 -12.89 -11.37
N ARG A 347 11.40 -11.68 -11.67
CA ARG A 347 12.17 -10.57 -12.25
C ARG A 347 12.32 -9.41 -11.29
N ASP A 348 11.45 -9.32 -10.30
CA ASP A 348 11.44 -8.28 -9.29
C ASP A 348 11.01 -8.83 -7.90
N SER A 349 10.89 -7.93 -6.92
CA SER A 349 10.48 -8.24 -5.54
C SER A 349 9.03 -7.83 -5.24
N SER A 350 8.41 -7.06 -6.13
CA SER A 350 7.12 -6.40 -5.94
C SER A 350 5.97 -7.14 -6.59
N GLY A 351 6.23 -7.92 -7.63
CA GLY A 351 5.24 -8.56 -8.49
C GLY A 351 4.66 -7.64 -9.55
N LEU A 352 5.32 -6.50 -9.84
CA LEU A 352 4.87 -5.59 -10.90
C LEU A 352 5.24 -6.13 -12.29
N SER A 353 6.35 -6.88 -12.39
CA SER A 353 6.78 -7.51 -13.62
C SER A 353 5.74 -8.51 -14.15
N VAL A 354 5.29 -8.27 -15.38
CA VAL A 354 4.40 -9.20 -16.10
C VAL A 354 5.08 -10.53 -16.47
N ASP A 355 6.40 -10.60 -16.30
CA ASP A 355 7.22 -11.79 -16.57
C ASP A 355 7.35 -12.71 -15.35
N ASP A 356 6.87 -12.29 -14.18
CA ASP A 356 6.86 -13.12 -12.97
C ASP A 356 5.91 -14.31 -13.12
N ARG A 357 6.32 -15.47 -12.61
CA ARG A 357 5.54 -16.69 -12.55
C ARG A 357 5.70 -17.32 -11.17
N VAL A 358 4.60 -17.51 -10.46
CA VAL A 358 4.54 -18.13 -9.13
C VAL A 358 3.38 -19.11 -9.13
N THR A 359 3.52 -20.23 -8.41
CA THR A 359 2.44 -21.20 -8.25
C THR A 359 1.61 -20.88 -7.00
N ALA A 360 0.32 -21.22 -7.00
CA ALA A 360 -0.50 -21.08 -5.79
C ALA A 360 0.05 -21.90 -4.62
N ARG A 361 0.69 -23.05 -4.93
CA ARG A 361 1.44 -23.87 -3.99
C ARG A 361 2.55 -23.09 -3.29
N THR A 362 3.43 -22.43 -4.04
CA THR A 362 4.58 -21.71 -3.46
C THR A 362 4.13 -20.59 -2.52
N LEU A 363 3.11 -19.81 -2.90
CA LEU A 363 2.57 -18.75 -2.05
C LEU A 363 1.90 -19.31 -0.78
N ASP A 364 1.07 -20.34 -0.92
CA ASP A 364 0.39 -20.97 0.22
C ASP A 364 1.38 -21.64 1.18
N GLU A 365 2.48 -22.22 0.69
CA GLU A 365 3.53 -22.77 1.56
C GLU A 365 4.23 -21.69 2.39
N VAL A 366 4.44 -20.49 1.85
CA VAL A 366 5.01 -19.38 2.62
C VAL A 366 4.03 -18.90 3.70
N ILE A 367 2.75 -18.76 3.37
CA ILE A 367 1.72 -18.39 4.34
C ILE A 367 1.55 -19.49 5.40
N GLY A 368 1.56 -20.76 4.98
CA GLY A 368 1.52 -21.95 5.82
C GLY A 368 2.69 -22.01 6.78
N ALA A 369 3.91 -21.73 6.31
CA ALA A 369 5.08 -21.63 7.18
C ALA A 369 4.92 -20.51 8.22
N ALA A 370 4.37 -19.36 7.85
CA ALA A 370 4.11 -18.28 8.80
C ALA A 370 3.02 -18.63 9.83
N ALA A 371 1.95 -19.31 9.40
CA ALA A 371 0.80 -19.66 10.25
C ALA A 371 1.02 -20.89 11.12
N GLY A 372 1.75 -21.87 10.60
CA GLY A 372 2.03 -23.14 11.26
C GLY A 372 3.07 -23.06 12.37
N PRO A 373 3.19 -24.10 13.19
CA PRO A 373 4.03 -24.10 14.39
C PRO A 373 5.54 -24.11 14.11
N ASP A 374 5.96 -24.56 12.92
CA ASP A 374 7.34 -24.97 12.67
C ASP A 374 8.30 -23.81 12.35
N GLN A 375 7.80 -22.66 11.89
CA GLN A 375 8.63 -21.52 11.46
C GLN A 375 8.26 -20.22 12.20
N PRO A 376 8.47 -20.14 13.53
CA PRO A 376 8.07 -18.97 14.34
C PRO A 376 8.74 -17.66 13.92
N LYS A 377 9.89 -17.71 13.23
CA LYS A 377 10.54 -16.52 12.64
C LYS A 377 9.66 -15.83 11.60
N LEU A 378 8.85 -16.58 10.85
CA LEU A 378 7.96 -16.08 9.80
C LEU A 378 6.61 -15.58 10.35
N ARG A 379 6.25 -15.90 11.59
CA ARG A 379 4.97 -15.50 12.22
C ARG A 379 4.62 -14.01 12.06
N PRO A 380 5.58 -13.05 12.16
CA PRO A 380 5.29 -11.63 11.95
C PRO A 380 4.75 -11.27 10.57
N LEU A 381 4.88 -12.16 9.57
CA LEU A 381 4.25 -11.98 8.26
C LEU A 381 2.73 -11.81 8.39
N LEU A 382 2.09 -12.52 9.32
CA LEU A 382 0.64 -12.44 9.55
C LEU A 382 0.20 -11.10 10.16
N ASP A 383 1.12 -10.39 10.83
CA ASP A 383 0.86 -9.11 11.48
C ASP A 383 0.88 -7.94 10.50
N VAL A 384 1.49 -8.14 9.32
CA VAL A 384 1.59 -7.12 8.26
C VAL A 384 0.61 -7.36 7.12
N LEU A 385 -0.10 -8.49 7.09
CA LEU A 385 -1.15 -8.73 6.09
C LEU A 385 -2.33 -7.76 6.28
N PRO A 386 -2.84 -7.15 5.19
CA PRO A 386 -4.10 -6.40 5.21
C PRO A 386 -5.26 -7.21 5.79
N ILE A 387 -6.18 -6.55 6.48
CA ILE A 387 -7.35 -7.17 7.12
C ILE A 387 -8.60 -6.82 6.32
N ALA A 388 -9.40 -7.83 5.96
CA ALA A 388 -10.71 -7.66 5.33
C ALA A 388 -11.59 -6.68 6.13
N GLY A 389 -12.07 -5.62 5.47
CA GLY A 389 -12.89 -4.58 6.10
C GLY A 389 -12.18 -3.76 7.18
N GLY A 390 -10.84 -3.84 7.28
CA GLY A 390 -10.08 -3.28 8.40
C GLY A 390 -8.87 -2.46 8.02
N SER A 391 -8.03 -2.92 7.08
CA SER A 391 -6.78 -2.22 6.76
C SER A 391 -6.28 -2.45 5.33
N GLY A 392 -5.39 -1.56 4.89
CA GLY A 392 -4.69 -1.65 3.61
C GLY A 392 -5.62 -1.82 2.42
N THR A 393 -5.15 -2.55 1.41
CA THR A 393 -5.90 -2.86 0.18
C THR A 393 -7.15 -3.74 0.37
N LEU A 394 -7.45 -4.14 1.61
CA LEU A 394 -8.67 -4.87 1.97
C LEU A 394 -9.65 -4.04 2.81
N SER A 395 -9.32 -2.80 3.15
CA SER A 395 -10.12 -1.92 4.03
C SER A 395 -11.55 -1.70 3.51
N GLU A 396 -11.73 -1.53 2.20
CA GLU A 396 -13.04 -1.33 1.57
C GLU A 396 -13.64 -2.63 0.99
N ARG A 397 -12.95 -3.77 1.15
CA ARG A 397 -13.42 -5.07 0.67
C ARG A 397 -14.07 -5.84 1.82
N PHE A 398 -15.02 -6.71 1.49
CA PHE A 398 -15.78 -7.51 2.47
C PHE A 398 -16.68 -6.68 3.42
N VAL A 399 -16.98 -5.42 3.09
CA VAL A 399 -17.80 -4.53 3.96
C VAL A 399 -19.28 -4.47 3.57
N LEU A 400 -19.60 -4.50 2.26
CA LEU A 400 -20.98 -4.55 1.78
C LEU A 400 -21.42 -5.98 1.45
N GLN A 401 -20.54 -6.74 0.81
CA GLN A 401 -20.71 -8.16 0.50
C GLN A 401 -19.73 -8.98 1.34
N ASN A 402 -20.03 -10.25 1.63
CA ASN A 402 -19.13 -11.16 2.35
C ASN A 402 -18.70 -10.67 3.75
N GLN A 403 -19.58 -9.95 4.44
CA GLN A 403 -19.32 -9.30 5.75
C GLN A 403 -18.84 -10.25 6.84
N THR A 404 -19.17 -11.54 6.74
CA THR A 404 -18.70 -12.58 7.67
C THR A 404 -17.18 -12.70 7.71
N SER A 405 -16.49 -12.33 6.62
CA SER A 405 -15.03 -12.37 6.52
C SER A 405 -14.33 -11.13 7.08
N ALA A 406 -15.05 -10.03 7.28
CA ALA A 406 -14.48 -8.80 7.82
C ALA A 406 -13.87 -9.06 9.21
N GLY A 407 -12.63 -8.60 9.42
CA GLY A 407 -11.84 -8.84 10.63
C GLY A 407 -11.25 -10.25 10.77
N TRP A 408 -11.75 -11.25 10.02
CA TRP A 408 -11.34 -12.65 10.13
C TRP A 408 -10.39 -13.11 9.02
N LEU A 409 -10.50 -12.52 7.83
CA LEU A 409 -9.62 -12.79 6.71
C LEU A 409 -8.49 -11.76 6.70
N ARG A 410 -7.24 -12.24 6.62
CA ARG A 410 -6.05 -11.41 6.43
C ARG A 410 -5.29 -11.90 5.22
N ALA A 411 -5.06 -11.05 4.23
CA ALA A 411 -4.42 -11.49 2.99
C ALA A 411 -3.75 -10.35 2.24
N LYS A 412 -2.69 -10.71 1.51
CA LYS A 412 -2.09 -9.82 0.52
C LYS A 412 -2.88 -9.91 -0.77
N THR A 413 -3.22 -8.76 -1.32
CA THR A 413 -3.85 -8.62 -2.63
C THR A 413 -2.80 -8.48 -3.73
N GLY A 414 -3.14 -8.92 -4.94
CA GLY A 414 -2.45 -8.57 -6.18
C GLY A 414 -3.42 -8.17 -7.27
N SER A 415 -3.10 -7.11 -8.02
CA SER A 415 -3.86 -6.66 -9.17
C SER A 415 -2.91 -6.15 -10.26
N LEU A 416 -3.10 -6.63 -11.47
CA LEU A 416 -2.58 -6.07 -12.73
C LEU A 416 -3.71 -6.17 -13.77
N THR A 417 -3.49 -5.65 -14.97
CA THR A 417 -4.44 -5.82 -16.08
C THR A 417 -4.73 -7.31 -16.31
N GLY A 418 -5.99 -7.70 -16.07
CA GLY A 418 -6.46 -9.08 -16.22
C GLY A 418 -5.97 -10.08 -15.16
N VAL A 419 -5.31 -9.63 -14.09
CA VAL A 419 -4.77 -10.48 -13.01
C VAL A 419 -5.32 -10.04 -11.67
N ASN A 420 -5.90 -10.97 -10.90
CA ASN A 420 -6.30 -10.75 -9.51
C ASN A 420 -5.89 -11.94 -8.65
N THR A 421 -5.16 -11.66 -7.58
CA THR A 421 -4.64 -12.69 -6.68
C THR A 421 -4.88 -12.32 -5.22
N LEU A 422 -5.03 -13.33 -4.38
CA LEU A 422 -5.24 -13.17 -2.94
C LEU A 422 -4.57 -14.34 -2.21
N ALA A 423 -3.63 -14.05 -1.30
CA ALA A 423 -2.91 -15.06 -0.53
C ALA A 423 -2.88 -14.66 0.96
N GLY A 424 -3.28 -15.57 1.84
CA GLY A 424 -3.41 -15.24 3.26
C GLY A 424 -4.05 -16.31 4.12
N VAL A 425 -4.60 -15.88 5.25
CA VAL A 425 -5.21 -16.72 6.27
C VAL A 425 -6.64 -16.31 6.56
N VAL A 426 -7.45 -17.27 7.01
CA VAL A 426 -8.80 -17.03 7.51
C VAL A 426 -9.12 -18.01 8.61
N THR A 427 -9.80 -17.55 9.66
CA THR A 427 -10.39 -18.46 10.67
C THR A 427 -11.82 -18.76 10.27
N ASP A 428 -12.17 -20.04 10.08
CA ASP A 428 -13.51 -20.46 9.70
C ASP A 428 -14.54 -20.36 10.86
N ILE A 429 -15.81 -20.69 10.61
CA ILE A 429 -16.87 -20.67 11.65
C ILE A 429 -16.68 -21.74 12.73
N SER A 430 -15.91 -22.78 12.46
CA SER A 430 -15.58 -23.85 13.40
C SER A 430 -14.36 -23.48 14.27
N GLY A 431 -13.72 -22.33 14.01
CA GLY A 431 -12.56 -21.84 14.73
C GLY A 431 -11.22 -22.38 14.20
N ARG A 432 -11.22 -23.05 13.03
CA ARG A 432 -10.02 -23.57 12.40
C ARG A 432 -9.35 -22.51 11.54
N VAL A 433 -8.03 -22.40 11.63
CA VAL A 433 -7.25 -21.48 10.78
C VAL A 433 -6.86 -22.20 9.50
N LEU A 434 -7.28 -21.63 8.38
CA LEU A 434 -6.93 -22.08 7.04
C LEU A 434 -5.95 -21.08 6.43
N THR A 435 -4.95 -21.58 5.71
CA THR A 435 -4.21 -20.76 4.76
C THR A 435 -4.74 -21.00 3.36
N PHE A 436 -4.64 -19.99 2.51
CA PHE A 436 -5.08 -20.09 1.15
C PHE A 436 -4.25 -19.23 0.21
N THR A 437 -4.24 -19.64 -1.05
CA THR A 437 -3.87 -18.80 -2.19
C THR A 437 -4.87 -19.02 -3.31
N LEU A 438 -5.41 -17.93 -3.86
CA LEU A 438 -6.33 -17.91 -4.99
C LEU A 438 -5.75 -16.99 -6.07
N MET A 439 -5.59 -17.48 -7.28
CA MET A 439 -4.99 -16.72 -8.39
C MET A 439 -5.84 -16.81 -9.63
N GLN A 440 -6.20 -15.65 -10.15
CA GLN A 440 -6.93 -15.46 -11.40
C GLN A 440 -6.04 -14.70 -12.38
N ASN A 441 -5.86 -15.24 -13.59
CA ASN A 441 -5.22 -14.58 -14.73
C ASN A 441 -6.16 -14.52 -15.95
N GLN A 442 -5.81 -13.69 -16.93
CA GLN A 442 -6.54 -13.53 -18.20
C GLN A 442 -8.02 -13.14 -18.07
N ALA A 443 -8.40 -12.44 -17.00
CA ALA A 443 -9.76 -11.90 -16.89
C ALA A 443 -9.95 -10.75 -17.87
N THR A 444 -11.10 -10.76 -18.54
CA THR A 444 -11.60 -9.66 -19.35
C THR A 444 -12.71 -8.88 -18.63
N ALA A 445 -13.30 -9.47 -17.58
CA ALA A 445 -14.39 -8.89 -16.83
C ALA A 445 -13.88 -8.08 -15.61
N PRO A 446 -14.39 -6.85 -15.38
CA PRO A 446 -14.07 -6.07 -14.17
C PRO A 446 -14.47 -6.77 -12.85
N THR A 447 -15.38 -7.74 -12.91
CA THR A 447 -15.91 -8.47 -11.76
C THR A 447 -14.99 -9.58 -11.25
N ALA A 448 -13.87 -9.88 -11.92
CA ALA A 448 -12.98 -10.97 -11.54
C ALA A 448 -12.43 -10.84 -10.12
N ARG A 449 -12.14 -9.60 -9.67
CA ARG A 449 -11.74 -9.33 -8.27
C ARG A 449 -12.81 -9.77 -7.27
N ASN A 450 -14.07 -9.43 -7.55
CA ASN A 450 -15.19 -9.81 -6.69
C ASN A 450 -15.39 -11.32 -6.68
N ALA A 451 -15.18 -12.00 -7.81
CA ALA A 451 -15.25 -13.46 -7.87
C ALA A 451 -14.17 -14.12 -7.00
N VAL A 452 -12.92 -13.61 -7.02
CA VAL A 452 -11.87 -14.07 -6.10
C VAL A 452 -12.25 -13.82 -4.63
N ASP A 453 -12.83 -12.66 -4.31
CA ASP A 453 -13.31 -12.34 -2.96
C ASP A 453 -14.44 -13.27 -2.50
N ASN A 454 -15.39 -13.57 -3.38
CA ASN A 454 -16.48 -14.50 -3.10
C ASN A 454 -15.94 -15.89 -2.79
N THR A 455 -14.97 -16.38 -3.56
CA THR A 455 -14.30 -17.66 -3.30
C THR A 455 -13.58 -17.66 -1.94
N ALA A 456 -12.85 -16.59 -1.62
CA ALA A 456 -12.17 -16.47 -0.33
C ALA A 456 -13.17 -16.39 0.85
N ALA A 457 -14.32 -15.74 0.65
CA ALA A 457 -15.34 -15.61 1.67
C ALA A 457 -16.00 -16.94 2.05
N VAL A 458 -16.11 -17.89 1.12
CA VAL A 458 -16.62 -19.23 1.41
C VAL A 458 -15.80 -19.89 2.51
N LEU A 459 -14.47 -19.75 2.49
CA LEU A 459 -13.56 -20.35 3.48
C LEU A 459 -13.89 -19.91 4.92
N ARG A 460 -14.37 -18.69 5.10
CA ARG A 460 -14.81 -18.18 6.40
C ARG A 460 -16.08 -18.87 6.88
N SER A 461 -17.04 -19.06 5.99
CA SER A 461 -18.42 -19.46 6.32
C SER A 461 -18.67 -20.96 6.24
N CYS A 462 -17.74 -21.75 5.70
CA CYS A 462 -18.02 -23.11 5.28
C CYS A 462 -18.27 -24.08 6.46
N GLY A 463 -17.39 -24.08 7.48
CA GLY A 463 -17.50 -25.01 8.62
C GLY A 463 -17.57 -26.48 8.21
N CYS A 464 -16.94 -26.83 7.08
CA CYS A 464 -17.15 -28.09 6.35
C CYS A 464 -16.40 -29.31 6.91
N SER A 465 -16.43 -29.47 8.24
CA SER A 465 -15.81 -30.59 8.96
C SER A 465 -16.65 -31.84 8.99
#